data_AF-H2ZHC4-F1
#
_entry.id   AF-H2ZHC4-F1
#
_cell.length_a   1.000
_cell.length_b   1.000
_cell.length_c   1.000
_cell.angle_alpha   90.00
_cell.angle_beta   90.00
_cell.angle_gamma   90.00
#
_symmetry.space_group_name_H-M   'P 1'
#
loop_
_entity.id
_entity.type
_entity.pdbx_description
1 polymer ?
#
loop_
_entity_poly.entity_id
_entity_poly.type
_entity_poly.pdbx_seq_one_letter_code
_entity_poly.pdbx_strand_id
1 'polypeptide(L)'
;MPYLELTNHQEYLVERLKTLASGGYMSEFCWNKGGSSKGRPWSDDLVTDSELIMHVFCSYLDWHLPAHPRYPDGKTFTSQYFVRTPDKPKLQNLTENKMLIHQSKLNPPHYQLITKETTYDMPPGRHNMFHTLLLFLHNIKTREGCMLGPVNLGLSGINILNVLDPIHGEAELKQTSKLYSPGAGGKP
;
A
#
# COMPACT_ATOMS: atom_id res chain seq x y z
N MET A 1 -9.77 16.82 -9.79
CA MET A 1 -10.15 15.45 -9.37
C MET A 1 -8.87 14.75 -8.97
N PRO A 2 -8.68 14.37 -7.69
CA PRO A 2 -7.39 13.90 -7.18
C PRO A 2 -6.77 12.76 -7.99
N TYR A 3 -7.59 11.82 -8.47
CA TYR A 3 -7.13 10.68 -9.27
C TYR A 3 -6.56 11.06 -10.66
N LEU A 4 -6.87 12.24 -11.19
CA LEU A 4 -6.37 12.70 -12.50
C LEU A 4 -5.02 13.46 -12.41
N GLU A 5 -4.55 13.80 -11.21
CA GLU A 5 -3.39 14.69 -11.04
C GLU A 5 -2.02 13.99 -11.16
N LEU A 6 -2.01 12.70 -11.51
CA LEU A 6 -0.78 11.92 -11.61
C LEU A 6 0.04 12.19 -12.88
N THR A 7 -0.64 12.37 -14.03
CA THR A 7 0.02 12.53 -15.33
C THR A 7 -0.89 13.28 -16.31
N ASN A 8 -0.31 14.01 -17.27
CA ASN A 8 -1.07 14.60 -18.37
C ASN A 8 -1.47 13.55 -19.43
N HIS A 9 -0.87 12.36 -19.41
CA HIS A 9 -1.18 11.26 -20.32
C HIS A 9 -2.39 10.45 -19.83
N GLN A 10 -3.57 11.07 -19.78
CA GLN A 10 -4.79 10.49 -19.22
C GLN A 10 -5.25 9.22 -19.93
N GLU A 11 -5.05 9.14 -21.23
CA GLU A 11 -5.39 7.94 -22.00
C GLU A 11 -4.51 6.74 -21.60
N TYR A 12 -3.20 6.97 -21.48
CA TYR A 12 -2.26 5.97 -20.95
C TYR A 12 -2.67 5.53 -19.54
N LEU A 13 -3.03 6.47 -18.67
CA LEU A 13 -3.49 6.18 -17.31
C LEU A 13 -4.67 5.20 -17.29
N VAL A 14 -5.70 5.48 -18.09
CA VAL A 14 -6.92 4.65 -18.17
C VAL A 14 -6.62 3.28 -18.76
N GLU A 15 -5.86 3.20 -19.86
CA GLU A 15 -5.45 1.94 -20.47
C GLU A 15 -4.63 1.10 -19.50
N ARG A 16 -3.73 1.73 -18.75
CA ARG A 16 -2.85 1.02 -17.82
C ARG A 16 -3.59 0.48 -16.62
N LEU A 17 -4.51 1.25 -16.04
CA LEU A 17 -5.38 0.77 -14.95
C LEU A 17 -6.23 -0.42 -15.41
N LYS A 18 -6.80 -0.38 -16.62
CA LYS A 18 -7.55 -1.51 -17.18
C LYS A 18 -6.68 -2.76 -17.35
N THR A 19 -5.44 -2.57 -17.80
CA THR A 19 -4.47 -3.66 -17.98
C THR A 19 -4.04 -4.26 -16.63
N LEU A 20 -3.74 -3.43 -15.63
CA LEU A 20 -3.36 -3.93 -14.30
C LEU A 20 -4.52 -4.61 -13.57
N ALA A 21 -5.76 -4.21 -13.89
CA ALA A 21 -6.98 -4.83 -13.37
C ALA A 21 -7.45 -6.05 -14.17
N SER A 22 -6.79 -6.41 -15.28
CA SER A 22 -7.21 -7.57 -16.08
C SER A 22 -6.80 -8.86 -15.38
N GLY A 23 -7.74 -9.53 -14.73
CA GLY A 23 -7.53 -10.81 -14.05
C GLY A 23 -7.53 -10.71 -12.52
N GLY A 24 -7.25 -11.84 -11.85
CA GLY A 24 -7.22 -11.93 -10.39
C GLY A 24 -5.89 -11.50 -9.75
N TYR A 25 -4.86 -11.25 -10.56
CA TYR A 25 -3.52 -10.83 -10.14
C TYR A 25 -2.98 -9.79 -11.13
N MET A 26 -2.15 -8.85 -10.66
CA MET A 26 -1.52 -7.84 -11.53
C MET A 26 -0.37 -8.46 -12.35
N SER A 27 -0.68 -9.40 -13.25
CA SER A 27 0.31 -10.17 -14.05
C SER A 27 1.26 -9.25 -14.81
N GLU A 28 0.68 -8.22 -15.42
CA GLU A 28 1.34 -7.26 -16.28
C GLU A 28 2.16 -6.21 -15.51
N PHE A 29 2.14 -6.24 -14.17
CA PHE A 29 2.80 -5.24 -13.34
C PHE A 29 4.32 -5.21 -13.57
N CYS A 30 4.82 -4.08 -14.06
CA CYS A 30 6.23 -3.79 -14.26
C CYS A 30 6.64 -2.62 -13.36
N TRP A 31 7.25 -2.91 -12.21
CA TRP A 31 7.44 -1.92 -11.14
C TRP A 31 8.20 -0.64 -11.51
N ASN A 32 9.21 -0.74 -12.38
CA ASN A 32 10.09 0.37 -12.77
C ASN A 32 9.83 0.91 -14.17
N LYS A 33 8.75 0.45 -14.81
CA LYS A 33 8.28 0.93 -16.12
C LYS A 33 6.76 0.95 -16.05
N GLY A 34 6.10 0.98 -17.19
CA GLY A 34 4.71 0.58 -17.28
C GLY A 34 4.47 -0.20 -18.56
N GLY A 35 3.29 -0.03 -19.14
CA GLY A 35 2.86 -0.72 -20.34
C GLY A 35 3.17 0.03 -21.64
N SER A 36 3.07 -0.66 -22.76
CA SER A 36 2.94 0.03 -24.05
C SER A 36 1.51 0.57 -24.19
N SER A 37 1.34 1.70 -24.85
CA SER A 37 0.01 2.30 -25.14
C SER A 37 -0.03 2.74 -26.59
N LYS A 38 -1.09 2.35 -27.31
CA LYS A 38 -1.28 2.63 -28.75
C LYS A 38 -0.06 2.31 -29.62
N GLY A 39 0.63 1.22 -29.33
CA GLY A 39 1.84 0.82 -30.07
C GLY A 39 3.11 1.62 -29.72
N ARG A 40 3.01 2.63 -28.85
CA ARG A 40 4.17 3.33 -28.29
C ARG A 40 4.70 2.53 -27.09
N PRO A 41 5.96 2.11 -27.08
CA PRO A 41 6.57 1.50 -25.91
C PRO A 41 6.68 2.51 -24.76
N TRP A 42 6.75 2.03 -23.53
CA TRP A 42 6.94 2.88 -22.36
C TRP A 42 8.26 3.67 -22.46
N SER A 43 8.24 4.92 -22.00
CA SER A 43 9.40 5.81 -21.84
C SER A 43 9.26 6.68 -20.60
N ASP A 44 10.34 7.36 -20.18
CA ASP A 44 10.43 8.07 -18.90
C ASP A 44 9.46 9.27 -18.74
N ASP A 45 8.77 9.70 -19.79
CA ASP A 45 7.66 10.68 -19.71
C ASP A 45 6.36 10.08 -19.18
N LEU A 46 6.25 8.75 -19.15
CA LEU A 46 5.10 8.02 -18.65
C LEU A 46 5.33 7.50 -17.23
N VAL A 47 4.27 7.50 -16.44
CA VAL A 47 4.33 7.02 -15.05
C VAL A 47 4.58 5.52 -15.00
N THR A 48 5.35 5.11 -14.00
CA THR A 48 5.59 3.69 -13.73
C THR A 48 4.38 3.04 -13.07
N ASP A 49 4.27 1.71 -13.13
CA ASP A 49 3.19 1.00 -12.46
C ASP A 49 3.26 1.15 -10.94
N SER A 50 4.47 1.23 -10.35
CA SER A 50 4.58 1.46 -8.90
C SER A 50 4.03 2.81 -8.48
N GLU A 51 4.33 3.87 -9.26
CA GLU A 51 3.79 5.20 -9.02
C GLU A 51 2.29 5.25 -9.23
N LEU A 52 1.79 4.55 -10.26
CA LEU A 52 0.37 4.44 -10.54
C LEU A 52 -0.39 3.78 -9.38
N ILE A 53 0.06 2.62 -8.91
CA ILE A 53 -0.59 1.90 -7.81
C ILE A 53 -0.48 2.67 -6.49
N MET A 54 0.66 3.30 -6.21
CA MET A 54 0.81 4.16 -5.03
C MET A 54 -0.17 5.34 -5.10
N HIS A 55 -0.34 5.98 -6.25
CA HIS A 55 -1.30 7.06 -6.43
C HIS A 55 -2.75 6.61 -6.25
N VAL A 56 -3.11 5.42 -6.75
CA VAL A 56 -4.43 4.83 -6.51
C VAL A 56 -4.66 4.58 -5.02
N PHE A 57 -3.66 4.03 -4.32
CA PHE A 57 -3.72 3.81 -2.87
C PHE A 57 -3.91 5.12 -2.11
N CYS A 58 -3.12 6.15 -2.42
CA CYS A 58 -3.25 7.48 -1.84
C CYS A 58 -4.64 8.09 -2.09
N SER A 59 -5.11 8.03 -3.34
CA SER A 59 -6.43 8.55 -3.75
C SER A 59 -7.58 7.83 -3.03
N TYR A 60 -7.47 6.51 -2.84
CA TYR A 60 -8.44 5.71 -2.11
C TYR A 60 -8.54 6.15 -0.64
N LEU A 61 -7.39 6.36 0.03
CA LEU A 61 -7.39 6.81 1.42
C LEU A 61 -7.77 8.29 1.58
N ASP A 62 -7.38 9.15 0.65
CA ASP A 62 -7.82 10.54 0.60
C ASP A 62 -9.35 10.64 0.57
N TRP A 63 -10.01 9.75 -0.20
CA TRP A 63 -11.47 9.68 -0.29
C TRP A 63 -12.14 9.23 1.02
N HIS A 64 -11.50 8.33 1.77
CA HIS A 64 -12.07 7.76 2.99
C HIS A 64 -11.78 8.58 4.25
N LEU A 65 -10.72 9.38 4.26
CA LEU A 65 -10.40 10.24 5.40
C LEU A 65 -11.26 11.52 5.39
N PRO A 66 -11.73 11.99 6.56
CA PRO A 66 -12.49 13.24 6.63
C PRO A 66 -11.63 14.42 6.22
N ALA A 67 -12.28 15.46 5.70
CA ALA A 67 -11.60 16.71 5.37
C ALA A 67 -10.85 17.26 6.60
N HIS A 68 -9.60 17.67 6.39
CA HIS A 68 -8.77 18.25 7.44
C HIS A 68 -8.60 19.76 7.19
N PRO A 69 -8.84 20.65 8.17
CA PRO A 69 -8.80 22.11 7.94
C PRO A 69 -7.48 22.64 7.38
N ARG A 70 -6.36 21.97 7.67
CA ARG A 70 -5.03 22.30 7.13
C ARG A 70 -4.81 21.87 5.67
N TYR A 71 -5.64 20.96 5.16
CA TYR A 71 -5.51 20.34 3.83
C TYR A 71 -6.87 20.42 3.09
N PRO A 72 -7.26 21.63 2.62
CA PRO A 72 -8.57 21.86 2.03
C PRO A 72 -8.73 21.29 0.61
N ASP A 73 -7.65 20.78 0.01
CA ASP A 73 -7.64 20.17 -1.32
C ASP A 73 -8.22 18.75 -1.38
N GLY A 74 -8.67 18.23 -0.22
CA GLY A 74 -9.23 16.89 -0.10
C GLY A 74 -8.17 15.78 -0.11
N LYS A 75 -6.87 16.14 -0.09
CA LYS A 75 -5.75 15.19 -0.06
C LYS A 75 -5.29 14.91 1.35
N THR A 76 -6.23 14.55 2.22
CA THR A 76 -5.99 14.41 3.67
C THR A 76 -4.95 13.34 3.99
N PHE A 77 -5.00 12.18 3.32
CA PHE A 77 -4.01 11.12 3.47
C PHE A 77 -2.67 11.55 2.87
N THR A 78 -2.68 11.91 1.58
CA THR A 78 -1.47 12.21 0.82
C THR A 78 -0.66 13.32 1.49
N SER A 79 -1.31 14.39 1.93
CA SER A 79 -0.65 15.54 2.58
C SER A 79 -0.08 15.24 3.97
N GLN A 80 -0.53 14.16 4.61
CA GLN A 80 -0.15 13.83 5.99
C GLN A 80 0.78 12.64 6.10
N TYR A 81 0.70 11.69 5.18
CA TYR A 81 1.33 10.38 5.27
C TYR A 81 2.21 10.04 4.06
N PHE A 82 2.19 10.84 3.00
CA PHE A 82 3.01 10.60 1.81
C PHE A 82 3.95 11.78 1.55
N VAL A 83 5.23 11.47 1.33
CA VAL A 83 6.25 12.45 0.95
C VAL A 83 6.92 11.96 -0.33
N ARG A 84 7.12 12.87 -1.29
CA ARG A 84 7.75 12.56 -2.57
C ARG A 84 8.97 13.47 -2.77
N THR A 85 10.10 12.88 -3.18
CA THR A 85 11.30 13.64 -3.53
C THR A 85 10.99 14.70 -4.62
N PRO A 86 11.55 15.93 -4.55
CA PRO A 86 12.67 16.37 -3.71
C PRO A 86 12.31 16.74 -2.26
N ASP A 87 11.02 16.73 -1.90
CA ASP A 87 10.61 17.03 -0.53
C ASP A 87 11.17 15.99 0.44
N LYS A 88 11.60 16.47 1.61
CA LYS A 88 12.15 15.62 2.66
C LYS A 88 11.14 15.44 3.79
N PRO A 89 11.05 14.23 4.37
CA PRO A 89 10.24 13.97 5.55
C PRO A 89 10.74 14.84 6.71
N LYS A 90 9.85 15.64 7.29
CA LYS A 90 10.19 16.54 8.41
C LYS A 90 10.15 15.75 9.72
N LEU A 91 11.20 14.98 10.00
CA LEU A 91 11.31 14.08 11.17
C LEU A 91 11.01 14.78 12.51
N GLN A 92 11.45 16.02 12.67
CA GLN A 92 11.19 16.82 13.87
C GLN A 92 9.70 17.08 14.17
N ASN A 93 8.82 16.93 13.16
CA ASN A 93 7.38 17.13 13.29
C ASN A 93 6.61 15.81 13.43
N LEU A 94 7.30 14.66 13.44
CA LEU A 94 6.68 13.35 13.60
C LEU A 94 6.46 13.07 15.09
N THR A 95 5.20 12.85 15.46
CA THR A 95 4.83 12.30 16.77
C THR A 95 5.25 10.83 16.85
N GLU A 96 5.34 10.27 18.06
CA GLU A 96 5.85 8.89 18.29
C GLU A 96 5.10 7.81 17.52
N ASN A 97 3.80 8.03 17.31
CA ASN A 97 2.92 7.08 16.64
C ASN A 97 2.73 7.37 15.14
N LYS A 98 3.26 8.49 14.64
CA LYS A 98 3.08 8.87 13.25
C LYS A 98 4.15 8.25 12.37
N MET A 99 3.72 7.72 11.22
CA MET A 99 4.59 7.15 10.20
C MET A 99 4.29 7.78 8.83
N LEU A 100 5.27 7.81 7.93
CA LEU A 100 5.14 8.33 6.56
C LEU A 100 5.67 7.32 5.56
N ILE A 101 5.02 7.24 4.40
CA ILE A 101 5.57 6.64 3.20
C ILE A 101 6.36 7.72 2.45
N HIS A 102 7.63 7.45 2.16
CA HIS A 102 8.49 8.35 1.41
C HIS A 102 8.93 7.72 0.09
N GLN A 103 8.59 8.34 -1.04
CA GLN A 103 9.16 8.01 -2.34
C GLN A 103 10.52 8.70 -2.51
N SER A 104 11.59 8.00 -2.18
CA SER A 104 12.96 8.55 -2.14
C SER A 104 13.63 8.64 -3.50
N LYS A 105 13.19 7.84 -4.48
CA LYS A 105 13.64 7.89 -5.88
C LYS A 105 12.44 7.84 -6.82
N LEU A 106 12.54 8.58 -7.93
CA LEU A 106 11.51 8.59 -8.97
C LEU A 106 11.74 7.48 -10.01
N ASN A 107 12.99 7.29 -10.46
CA ASN A 107 13.33 6.30 -11.48
C ASN A 107 14.69 5.61 -11.16
N PRO A 108 14.72 4.28 -10.94
CA PRO A 108 13.54 3.46 -10.66
C PRO A 108 12.87 3.89 -9.34
N PRO A 109 11.53 3.73 -9.22
CA PRO A 109 10.80 4.19 -8.05
C PRO A 109 11.20 3.41 -6.80
N HIS A 110 11.37 4.11 -5.68
CA HIS A 110 11.75 3.50 -4.41
C HIS A 110 10.99 4.13 -3.25
N TYR A 111 10.43 3.29 -2.40
CA TYR A 111 9.58 3.66 -1.27
C TYR A 111 10.16 3.15 0.04
N GLN A 112 10.04 3.97 1.07
CA GLN A 112 10.51 3.71 2.43
C GLN A 112 9.39 4.05 3.42
N LEU A 113 9.34 3.34 4.54
CA LEU A 113 8.49 3.72 5.66
C LEU A 113 9.33 4.45 6.71
N ILE A 114 8.87 5.60 7.17
CA ILE A 114 9.61 6.47 8.08
C ILE A 114 8.80 6.65 9.35
N THR A 115 9.41 6.36 10.51
CA THR A 115 8.89 6.72 11.83
C THR A 115 9.79 7.78 12.47
N LYS A 116 9.45 8.22 13.69
CA LYS A 116 10.31 9.13 14.46
C LYS A 116 11.66 8.49 14.81
N GLU A 117 11.69 7.18 15.03
CA GLU A 117 12.86 6.43 15.50
C GLU A 117 13.70 5.84 14.37
N THR A 118 13.08 5.42 13.27
CA THR A 118 13.77 4.61 12.25
C THR A 118 13.14 4.78 10.87
N THR A 119 14.00 4.69 9.85
CA THR A 119 13.59 4.49 8.45
C THR A 119 13.69 3.01 8.11
N TYR A 120 12.56 2.40 7.78
CA TYR A 120 12.48 1.05 7.27
C TYR A 120 12.65 1.08 5.76
N ASP A 121 13.85 0.71 5.32
CA ASP A 121 14.22 0.67 3.91
C ASP A 121 14.10 -0.76 3.37
N MET A 122 13.10 -0.98 2.51
CA MET A 122 12.89 -2.27 1.87
C MET A 122 13.85 -2.46 0.69
N PRO A 123 14.31 -3.68 0.40
CA PRO A 123 15.16 -3.93 -0.76
C PRO A 123 14.57 -3.35 -2.05
N PRO A 124 15.39 -2.76 -2.94
CA PRO A 124 14.91 -2.22 -4.21
C PRO A 124 14.36 -3.34 -5.10
N GLY A 125 13.43 -2.99 -6.00
CA GLY A 125 12.90 -3.92 -7.00
C GLY A 125 11.38 -4.05 -6.97
N ARG A 126 10.88 -5.12 -7.60
CA ARG A 126 9.44 -5.33 -7.87
C ARG A 126 8.55 -5.30 -6.64
N HIS A 127 9.06 -5.74 -5.50
CA HIS A 127 8.28 -5.86 -4.27
C HIS A 127 8.43 -4.68 -3.31
N ASN A 128 9.32 -3.73 -3.59
CA ASN A 128 9.62 -2.60 -2.68
C ASN A 128 8.33 -1.82 -2.31
N MET A 129 7.54 -1.43 -3.31
CA MET A 129 6.31 -0.67 -3.10
C MET A 129 5.28 -1.47 -2.27
N PHE A 130 5.04 -2.73 -2.63
CA PHE A 130 4.09 -3.58 -1.91
C PHE A 130 4.53 -3.87 -0.47
N HIS A 131 5.80 -4.17 -0.24
CA HIS A 131 6.32 -4.39 1.10
C HIS A 131 6.20 -3.14 1.98
N THR A 132 6.46 -1.96 1.42
CA THR A 132 6.27 -0.69 2.13
C THR A 132 4.80 -0.45 2.47
N LEU A 133 3.86 -0.73 1.55
CA LEU A 133 2.41 -0.65 1.83
C LEU A 133 1.97 -1.65 2.90
N LEU A 134 2.43 -2.90 2.82
CA LEU A 134 2.11 -3.93 3.82
C LEU A 134 2.66 -3.55 5.20
N LEU A 135 3.88 -3.02 5.27
CA LEU A 135 4.46 -2.57 6.54
C LEU A 135 3.70 -1.36 7.11
N PHE A 136 3.28 -0.42 6.27
CA PHE A 136 2.44 0.71 6.66
C PHE A 136 1.11 0.23 7.27
N LEU A 137 0.38 -0.63 6.55
CA LEU A 137 -0.89 -1.20 7.02
C LEU A 137 -0.70 -2.04 8.29
N HIS A 138 0.38 -2.82 8.37
CA HIS A 138 0.70 -3.64 9.54
C HIS A 138 0.94 -2.78 10.78
N ASN A 139 1.64 -1.65 10.65
CA ASN A 139 1.82 -0.72 11.77
C ASN A 139 0.48 -0.12 12.22
N ILE A 140 -0.42 0.26 11.30
CA ILE A 140 -1.76 0.73 11.68
C ILE A 140 -2.54 -0.36 12.43
N LYS A 141 -2.46 -1.62 11.96
CA LYS A 141 -3.14 -2.75 12.62
C LYS A 141 -2.61 -3.02 14.03
N THR A 142 -1.29 -2.95 14.21
CA THR A 142 -0.62 -3.40 15.45
C THR A 142 -0.37 -2.30 16.49
N ARG A 143 -0.19 -1.04 16.05
CA ARG A 143 0.16 0.08 16.93
C ARG A 143 -0.96 1.10 17.10
N GLU A 144 -1.75 1.33 16.05
CA GLU A 144 -2.81 2.34 16.05
C GLU A 144 -4.22 1.75 16.28
N GLY A 145 -4.32 0.49 16.71
CA GLY A 145 -5.62 -0.16 16.96
C GLY A 145 -6.53 -0.18 15.74
N CYS A 146 -5.95 -0.33 14.54
CA CYS A 146 -6.64 -0.25 13.24
C CYS A 146 -7.16 1.14 12.86
N MET A 147 -6.78 2.21 13.56
CA MET A 147 -7.26 3.57 13.29
C MET A 147 -6.26 4.38 12.46
N LEU A 148 -6.75 5.09 11.46
CA LEU A 148 -6.02 6.12 10.74
C LEU A 148 -6.78 7.44 10.89
N GLY A 149 -6.36 8.25 11.87
CA GLY A 149 -7.19 9.35 12.36
C GLY A 149 -8.51 8.80 12.94
N PRO A 150 -9.67 9.35 12.58
CA PRO A 150 -10.96 8.85 13.07
C PRO A 150 -11.52 7.67 12.27
N VAL A 151 -10.82 7.19 11.24
CA VAL A 151 -11.31 6.12 10.35
C VAL A 151 -10.70 4.79 10.75
N ASN A 152 -11.56 3.77 10.93
CA ASN A 152 -11.11 2.40 11.17
C ASN A 152 -10.81 1.70 9.82
N LEU A 153 -9.63 1.11 9.71
CA LEU A 153 -9.18 0.39 8.52
C LEU A 153 -9.45 -1.13 8.57
N GLY A 154 -9.92 -1.64 9.70
CA GLY A 154 -10.31 -3.04 9.91
C GLY A 154 -11.78 -3.31 9.61
N LEU A 155 -12.29 -4.43 10.14
CA LEU A 155 -13.63 -4.97 9.85
C LEU A 155 -14.79 -4.00 10.15
N SER A 156 -14.62 -3.10 11.11
CA SER A 156 -15.65 -2.12 11.49
C SER A 156 -15.65 -0.85 10.64
N GLY A 157 -14.77 -0.76 9.63
CA GLY A 157 -14.68 0.40 8.74
C GLY A 157 -14.39 -0.02 7.30
N ILE A 158 -13.33 0.52 6.68
CA ILE A 158 -13.08 0.31 5.24
C ILE A 158 -12.47 -1.06 4.90
N ASN A 159 -12.14 -1.86 5.92
CA ASN A 159 -11.69 -3.25 5.81
C ASN A 159 -10.49 -3.52 4.88
N ILE A 160 -9.63 -2.52 4.67
CA ILE A 160 -8.41 -2.70 3.87
C ILE A 160 -7.37 -3.57 4.60
N LEU A 161 -7.39 -3.62 5.94
CA LEU A 161 -6.44 -4.42 6.73
C LEU A 161 -6.62 -5.93 6.59
N ASN A 162 -7.72 -6.39 5.99
CA ASN A 162 -7.96 -7.81 5.70
C ASN A 162 -6.90 -8.40 4.73
N VAL A 163 -6.20 -7.56 3.96
CA VAL A 163 -5.05 -8.00 3.14
C VAL A 163 -3.90 -8.60 3.96
N LEU A 164 -3.85 -8.28 5.26
CA LEU A 164 -2.85 -8.81 6.20
C LEU A 164 -3.30 -10.11 6.86
N ASP A 165 -4.57 -10.49 6.71
CA ASP A 165 -5.08 -11.73 7.28
C ASP A 165 -4.68 -12.91 6.40
N PRO A 166 -4.32 -14.06 6.99
CA PRO A 166 -4.01 -15.25 6.23
C PRO A 166 -5.19 -15.65 5.34
N ILE A 167 -4.92 -15.90 4.05
CA ILE A 167 -5.91 -16.45 3.11
C ILE A 167 -6.13 -17.92 3.49
N HIS A 168 -6.92 -18.14 4.54
CA HIS A 168 -7.33 -19.42 5.12
C HIS A 168 -6.19 -20.34 5.61
N GLY A 169 -6.17 -20.64 6.92
CA GLY A 169 -5.30 -21.69 7.45
C GLY A 169 -5.27 -21.96 8.95
N GLU A 170 -5.87 -21.17 9.85
CA GLU A 170 -5.90 -21.58 11.28
C GLU A 170 -7.09 -22.49 11.63
N ALA A 171 -8.16 -22.49 10.83
CA ALA A 171 -9.32 -23.35 11.08
C ALA A 171 -9.06 -24.82 10.68
N GLU A 172 -8.27 -25.10 9.65
CA GLU A 172 -7.97 -26.47 9.21
C GLU A 172 -6.86 -27.14 10.06
N LEU A 173 -5.91 -26.37 10.59
CA LEU A 173 -4.84 -26.89 11.44
C LEU A 173 -5.33 -27.37 12.83
N LYS A 174 -6.44 -26.82 13.33
CA LYS A 174 -7.06 -27.29 14.58
C LYS A 174 -7.94 -28.53 14.40
N GLN A 175 -8.32 -28.87 13.17
CA GLN A 175 -9.14 -30.05 12.89
C GLN A 175 -8.27 -31.28 12.59
N THR A 176 -7.10 -31.09 11.97
CA THR A 176 -6.12 -32.15 11.72
C THR A 176 -5.38 -32.60 12.99
N SER A 177 -5.15 -31.71 13.97
CA SER A 177 -4.52 -32.11 15.25
C SER A 177 -5.43 -32.95 16.16
N LYS A 178 -6.77 -32.82 16.02
CA LYS A 178 -7.74 -33.69 16.71
C LYS A 178 -7.87 -35.09 16.08
N LEU A 179 -7.51 -35.23 14.80
CA LEU A 179 -7.57 -36.52 14.09
C LEU A 179 -6.32 -37.39 14.27
N TYR A 180 -5.23 -36.82 14.81
CA TYR A 180 -3.95 -37.51 15.05
C TYR A 180 -3.54 -37.52 16.53
N SER A 181 -4.49 -37.70 17.45
CA SER A 181 -4.16 -38.15 18.81
C SER A 181 -4.02 -39.68 18.78
N PRO A 182 -2.83 -40.28 19.02
CA PRO A 182 -2.68 -41.72 19.04
C PRO A 182 -3.49 -42.25 20.22
N GLY A 183 -4.50 -43.07 19.92
CA GLY A 183 -5.27 -43.78 20.92
C GLY A 183 -4.32 -44.52 21.85
N ALA A 184 -4.38 -44.17 23.13
CA ALA A 184 -3.73 -44.91 24.20
C ALA A 184 -4.29 -46.35 24.18
N GLY A 185 -3.53 -47.26 23.58
CA GLY A 185 -3.80 -48.69 23.60
C GLY A 185 -3.69 -49.19 25.03
N GLY A 186 -4.84 -49.36 25.68
CA GLY A 186 -4.95 -50.10 26.93
C GLY A 186 -4.62 -51.58 26.69
N LYS A 187 -3.66 -52.09 27.45
CA LYS A 187 -3.58 -53.51 27.83
C LYS A 187 -4.10 -53.63 29.27
N PRO A 188 -4.71 -54.77 29.61
CA PRO A 188 -3.92 -55.91 30.07
C PRO A 188 -3.89 -57.06 29.05
#